data_AF-A0A2D7WQY8-F1
#
_entry.id   AF-A0A2D7WQY8-F1
#
_cell.length_a   1.000
_cell.length_b   1.000
_cell.length_c   1.000
_cell.angle_alpha   90.00
_cell.angle_beta   90.00
_cell.angle_gamma   90.00
#
_symmetry.space_group_name_H-M   'P 1'
#
loop_
_entity.id
_entity.type
_entity.pdbx_description
1 polymer ?
#
loop_
_entity_poly.entity_id
_entity_poly.type
_entity_poly.pdbx_seq_one_letter_code
_entity_poly.pdbx_strand_id
1 'polypeptide(L)'
;MNLVSLVWFLLSCPFLFLFLLRLGNSNGHVECPFCGTKKKRDEMNCKKCGFEFLEPPPGPFPWILAGGALLSILSLVAWIESQQYL
;
A
#
# COMPACT_ATOMS: atom_id res chain seq x y z
N MET A 1 26.33 -15.67 -1.36
CA MET A 1 26.12 -15.04 -0.03
C MET A 1 25.03 -13.95 -0.12
N ASN A 2 23.76 -14.32 -0.32
CA ASN A 2 22.65 -13.35 -0.41
C ASN A 2 21.41 -13.74 0.39
N LEU A 3 21.59 -14.51 1.46
CA LEU A 3 20.51 -14.73 2.42
C LEU A 3 20.09 -13.42 3.10
N VAL A 4 21.03 -12.47 3.26
CA VAL A 4 20.77 -11.16 3.86
C VAL A 4 19.78 -10.33 3.03
N SER A 5 20.00 -10.17 1.72
CA SER A 5 19.05 -9.44 0.85
C SER A 5 17.68 -10.11 0.77
N LEU A 6 17.63 -11.45 0.79
CA LEU A 6 16.37 -12.20 0.85
C LEU A 6 15.61 -11.92 2.15
N VAL A 7 16.31 -11.90 3.29
CA VAL A 7 15.72 -11.58 4.60
C VAL A 7 15.19 -10.14 4.63
N TRP A 8 15.94 -9.18 4.10
CA TRP A 8 15.48 -7.79 3.99
C TRP A 8 14.26 -7.64 3.09
N PHE A 9 14.22 -8.36 1.97
CA PHE A 9 13.04 -8.43 1.11
C PHE A 9 11.82 -9.00 1.85
N LEU A 10 11.96 -10.16 2.51
CA LEU A 10 10.87 -10.79 3.26
C LEU A 10 10.33 -9.89 4.38
N LEU A 11 11.22 -9.17 5.08
CA LEU A 11 10.84 -8.25 6.15
C LEU A 11 10.09 -7.02 5.64
N SER A 12 10.46 -6.52 4.45
CA SER A 12 9.89 -5.31 3.85
C SER A 12 8.70 -5.58 2.91
N CYS A 13 8.50 -6.83 2.50
CA CYS A 13 7.39 -7.31 1.67
C CYS A 13 5.98 -6.89 2.16
N PRO A 14 5.62 -6.98 3.45
CA PRO A 14 4.29 -6.54 3.91
C PRO A 14 4.05 -5.04 3.69
N PHE A 15 5.09 -4.21 3.74
CA PHE A 15 4.96 -2.78 3.44
C PHE A 15 4.66 -2.54 1.97
N LEU A 16 5.33 -3.27 1.06
CA LEU A 16 5.04 -3.19 -0.37
C LEU A 16 3.60 -3.61 -0.68
N PHE A 17 3.12 -4.68 -0.08
CA PHE A 17 1.74 -5.15 -0.25
C PHE A 17 0.72 -4.10 0.18
N LEU A 18 0.89 -3.54 1.38
CA LEU A 18 0.01 -2.48 1.90
C LEU A 18 0.07 -1.21 1.05
N PHE A 19 1.25 -0.86 0.53
CA PHE A 19 1.44 0.29 -0.35
C PHE A 19 0.69 0.11 -1.68
N LEU A 20 0.79 -1.07 -2.30
CA LEU A 20 0.04 -1.40 -3.52
C LEU A 20 -1.48 -1.39 -3.30
N LEU A 21 -1.95 -1.93 -2.17
CA LEU A 21 -3.37 -1.86 -1.80
C LEU A 21 -3.83 -0.40 -1.67
N ARG A 22 -3.01 0.48 -1.09
CA ARG A 22 -3.32 1.92 -0.97
C ARG A 22 -3.31 2.63 -2.33
N LEU A 23 -2.37 2.31 -3.22
CA LEU A 23 -2.34 2.86 -4.58
C LEU A 23 -3.60 2.47 -5.36
N GLY A 24 -4.03 1.21 -5.28
CA GLY A 24 -5.28 0.73 -5.89
C GLY A 24 -6.52 1.45 -5.36
N ASN A 25 -6.52 1.77 -4.06
CA ASN A 25 -7.60 2.53 -3.40
C ASN A 25 -7.52 4.06 -3.63
N SER A 26 -6.47 4.59 -4.28
CA SER A 26 -6.30 6.03 -4.51
C SER A 26 -7.12 6.56 -5.69
N ASN A 27 -7.70 5.68 -6.51
CA ASN A 27 -8.67 6.05 -7.52
C ASN A 27 -9.96 6.47 -6.80
N GLY A 28 -10.12 7.77 -6.60
CA GLY A 28 -11.12 8.44 -5.77
C GLY A 28 -12.58 8.29 -6.20
N HIS A 29 -12.96 7.16 -6.77
CA HIS A 29 -14.34 6.71 -6.88
C HIS A 29 -14.73 6.03 -5.57
N VAL A 30 -15.01 6.84 -4.56
CA VAL A 30 -15.55 6.37 -3.28
C VAL A 30 -17.05 6.14 -3.48
N GLU A 31 -17.41 5.06 -4.16
CA GLU A 31 -18.79 4.59 -4.14
C GLU A 31 -19.03 3.86 -2.80
N CYS A 32 -20.16 4.12 -2.12
CA CYS A 32 -20.51 3.34 -0.91
C CYS A 32 -20.59 1.86 -1.34
N PRO A 33 -19.80 0.94 -0.74
CA PRO A 33 -19.82 -0.47 -1.12
C PRO A 33 -21.21 -1.11 -0.88
N PHE A 34 -22.04 -0.51 -0.04
CA PHE A 34 -23.40 -0.99 0.25
C PHE A 34 -24.48 -0.42 -0.67
N CYS A 35 -24.30 0.76 -1.27
CA CYS A 35 -25.38 1.40 -2.05
C CYS A 35 -24.94 2.01 -3.37
N GLY A 36 -23.68 1.81 -3.79
CA GLY A 36 -23.13 2.31 -5.06
C GLY A 36 -23.15 3.83 -5.21
N THR A 37 -23.48 4.56 -4.14
CA THR A 37 -23.68 6.00 -4.22
C THR A 37 -22.32 6.69 -4.19
N LYS A 38 -22.06 7.51 -5.21
CA LYS A 38 -20.84 8.33 -5.32
C LYS A 38 -20.78 9.30 -4.15
N LYS A 39 -19.74 9.16 -3.34
CA LYS A 39 -19.47 10.00 -2.17
C LYS A 39 -18.59 11.19 -2.58
N LYS A 40 -18.80 12.35 -1.95
CA LYS A 40 -17.82 13.45 -2.01
C LYS A 40 -16.65 13.13 -1.07
N ARG A 41 -15.43 13.53 -1.47
CA ARG A 41 -14.16 13.18 -0.81
C ARG A 41 -14.15 13.50 0.71
N ASP A 42 -14.92 14.49 1.14
CA ASP A 42 -14.91 15.02 2.52
C ASP A 42 -16.09 14.58 3.39
N GLU A 43 -17.00 13.73 2.90
CA GLU A 43 -18.08 13.22 3.75
C GLU A 43 -17.51 12.09 4.63
N MET A 44 -17.83 11.97 5.92
CA MET A 44 -17.38 10.81 6.73
C MET A 44 -18.39 9.65 6.66
N ASN A 45 -19.62 9.99 6.29
CA ASN A 45 -20.78 9.09 6.29
C ASN A 45 -21.45 9.09 4.93
N CYS A 46 -21.88 7.93 4.45
CA CYS A 46 -22.74 7.90 3.28
C CYS A 46 -24.16 8.37 3.64
N LYS A 47 -24.63 9.42 2.96
CA LYS A 47 -25.98 9.98 3.17
C LYS A 47 -27.15 9.02 2.92
N LYS A 48 -26.93 7.94 2.16
CA LYS A 48 -27.95 6.93 1.85
C LYS A 48 -27.87 5.69 2.74
N CYS A 49 -26.68 5.09 2.84
CA CYS A 49 -26.49 3.81 3.54
C CYS A 49 -26.13 4.01 5.03
N GLY A 50 -25.77 5.23 5.47
CA GLY A 50 -25.30 5.50 6.84
C GLY A 50 -23.94 4.88 7.16
N PHE A 51 -23.26 4.30 6.17
CA PHE A 51 -21.96 3.66 6.34
C PHE A 51 -20.89 4.70 6.66
N GLU A 52 -20.19 4.51 7.79
CA GLU A 52 -18.99 5.25 8.16
C GLU A 52 -17.83 4.79 7.29
N PHE A 53 -17.33 5.70 6.47
CA PHE A 53 -16.11 5.43 5.72
C PHE A 53 -14.93 5.68 6.64
N LEU A 54 -14.08 4.68 6.80
CA LEU A 54 -12.80 4.84 7.47
C LEU A 54 -11.96 5.87 6.69
N GLU A 55 -11.80 7.07 7.24
CA GLU A 55 -10.92 8.08 6.66
C GLU A 55 -9.49 7.54 6.60
N PRO A 56 -8.75 7.78 5.49
CA PRO A 56 -7.34 7.48 5.49
C PRO A 56 -6.68 8.37 6.56
N PRO A 57 -5.94 7.80 7.52
CA PRO A 57 -5.37 8.59 8.61
C PRO A 57 -4.44 9.67 8.06
N PRO A 58 -4.61 10.96 8.44
CA PRO A 58 -3.71 12.03 8.05
C PRO A 58 -2.42 11.89 8.87
N GLY A 59 -1.38 11.32 8.28
CA GLY A 59 -0.10 11.14 8.95
C GLY A 59 1.05 10.82 7.99
N PRO A 60 2.30 10.75 8.47
CA PRO A 60 3.48 10.42 7.65
C PRO A 60 3.53 8.96 7.18
N PHE A 61 2.53 8.17 7.58
CA PHE A 61 2.38 6.75 7.26
C PHE A 61 2.49 6.41 5.75
N PRO A 62 1.96 7.22 4.80
CA PRO A 62 2.10 6.97 3.37
C PRO A 62 3.57 7.03 2.89
N TRP A 63 4.37 7.94 3.45
CA TRP A 63 5.78 8.10 3.09
C TRP A 63 6.63 6.96 3.64
N ILE A 64 6.33 6.50 4.86
CA ILE A 64 6.99 5.32 5.45
C ILE A 64 6.67 4.07 4.63
N LEU A 65 5.41 3.90 4.22
CA LEU A 65 4.99 2.83 3.32
C LEU A 65 5.70 2.88 1.96
N ALA A 66 5.80 4.06 1.36
CA ALA A 66 6.51 4.26 0.09
C ALA A 66 8.00 3.94 0.23
N GLY A 67 8.64 4.39 1.31
CA GLY A 67 10.05 4.09 1.60
C GLY A 67 10.32 2.61 1.83
N GLY A 68 9.44 1.94 2.60
CA GLY A 68 9.51 0.49 2.81
C GLY A 68 9.31 -0.31 1.52
N ALA A 69 8.38 0.12 0.66
CA ALA A 69 8.16 -0.48 -0.66
C ALA A 69 9.41 -0.34 -1.55
N LEU A 70 10.03 0.85 -1.60
CA LEU A 70 11.26 1.07 -2.37
C LEU A 70 12.41 0.17 -1.89
N LEU A 71 12.61 0.08 -0.57
CA LEU A 71 13.64 -0.77 0.04
C LEU A 71 13.44 -2.24 -0.32
N SER A 72 12.19 -2.71 -0.35
CA SER A 72 11.87 -4.08 -0.73
C SER A 72 12.23 -4.38 -2.19
N ILE A 73 11.92 -3.47 -3.11
CA ILE A 73 12.24 -3.62 -4.53
C ILE A 73 13.74 -3.65 -4.75
N LEU A 74 14.49 -2.74 -4.12
CA LEU A 74 15.96 -2.71 -4.20
C LEU A 74 16.59 -3.98 -3.64
N SER A 75 16.06 -4.50 -2.53
CA SER A 75 16.53 -5.74 -1.92
C SER A 75 16.29 -6.95 -2.83
N LEU A 76 15.15 -6.99 -3.53
CA LEU A 76 14.83 -8.01 -4.52
C LEU A 76 15.77 -7.93 -5.74
N VAL A 77 15.98 -6.74 -6.31
CA VAL A 77 16.86 -6.54 -7.46
C VAL A 77 18.30 -6.93 -7.13
N ALA A 78 18.82 -6.51 -5.97
CA ALA A 78 20.15 -6.89 -5.51
C ALA A 78 20.29 -8.41 -5.32
N TRP A 79 19.24 -9.08 -4.83
CA TRP A 79 19.23 -10.52 -4.72
C TRP A 79 19.27 -11.22 -6.08
N ILE A 80 18.46 -10.77 -7.05
CA ILE A 80 18.40 -11.33 -8.42
C ILE A 80 19.74 -11.17 -9.14
N GLU A 81 20.29 -9.96 -9.16
CA GLU A 81 21.60 -9.67 -9.76
C GLU A 81 22.66 -10.60 -9.18
N SER A 82 22.64 -10.81 -7.86
CA SER A 82 23.64 -11.68 -7.26
C SER A 82 23.42 -13.18 -7.50
N GLN A 83 22.26 -13.62 -8.01
CA GLN A 83 22.11 -14.98 -8.54
C GLN A 83 22.72 -15.12 -9.94
N GLN A 84 22.89 -14.05 -10.72
CA GLN A 84 23.49 -14.12 -12.07
C GLN A 84 25.01 -14.34 -12.06
N TYR A 85 25.67 -14.07 -10.93
CA TYR A 85 27.12 -14.27 -10.76
C TYR A 85 27.49 -15.63 -10.12
N LEU A 86 26.50 -16.53 -9.93
CA LEU A 86 26.67 -17.91 -9.46
C LEU A 86 26.51 -18.88 -10.62
#